data_AF-A0A961YLZ1-F1
#
_entry.id   AF-A0A961YLZ1-F1
#
_cell.length_a   1.000
_cell.length_b   1.000
_cell.length_c   1.000
_cell.angle_alpha   90.00
_cell.angle_beta   90.00
_cell.angle_gamma   90.00
#
_symmetry.space_group_name_H-M   'P 1'
#
loop_
_entity.id
_entity.type
_entity.pdbx_description
1 polymer ?
#
loop_
_entity_poly.entity_id
_entity_poly.type
_entity_poly.pdbx_seq_one_letter_code
_entity_poly.pdbx_strand_id
1 'polypeptide(L)'
;MSLIPTDLTPVLQATMQKGAGPQRWQRPTWVDHLPPCNSACPAGENIQAWLSLAREGNFEAAWRTLVSDNPMPAVHGRACYHPCETSCNRKDLDEAVLIHAVERFLGDLAAEKGWTVAPGPETGKKVLIVGAGPAGLSCAWHLRRLGHAVEIRDAMPEPGGMLHYGIPAYRLPRADLAKEVARIRAMGVTFTMNTKVDDIEGAVAAGGFDACFVAIGAQAGNHLDIPAADGSKMVDAIRLFEDVEAGRAPKLGRVVGIVGGGNTAMDAARVAKRLGAEEAIL
;
A
#
# COMPACT_ATOMS: atom_id res chain seq x y z
N MET A 1 -20.06 55.08 62.52
CA MET A 1 -19.92 53.62 62.57
C MET A 1 -18.84 53.21 61.59
N SER A 2 -17.85 52.47 62.05
CA SER A 2 -16.72 52.02 61.22
C SER A 2 -17.24 51.22 60.01
N LEU A 3 -16.80 51.58 58.81
CA LEU A 3 -17.07 50.85 57.57
C LEU A 3 -16.11 49.66 57.38
N ILE A 4 -15.34 49.30 58.40
CA ILE A 4 -14.40 48.19 58.37
C ILE A 4 -15.18 46.92 58.70
N PRO A 5 -15.32 45.96 57.76
CA PRO A 5 -15.93 44.67 58.04
C PRO A 5 -15.13 43.95 59.15
N THR A 6 -15.81 43.50 60.20
CA THR A 6 -15.19 42.76 61.33
C THR A 6 -14.94 41.29 61.01
N ASP A 7 -15.40 40.80 59.86
CA ASP A 7 -15.09 39.47 59.34
C ASP A 7 -14.29 39.63 58.05
N LEU A 8 -13.00 39.30 58.12
CA LEU A 8 -12.06 39.32 57.00
C LEU A 8 -12.05 37.99 56.24
N THR A 9 -12.89 37.01 56.60
CA THR A 9 -12.99 35.77 55.84
C THR A 9 -13.67 36.13 54.53
N PRO A 10 -12.97 36.14 53.38
CA PRO A 10 -13.66 36.20 52.11
C PRO A 10 -14.52 34.94 52.12
N VAL A 11 -15.84 35.07 51.96
CA VAL A 11 -16.60 33.92 51.47
C VAL A 11 -15.89 33.57 50.18
N LEU A 12 -15.14 32.48 50.21
CA LEU A 12 -14.24 32.09 49.15
C LEU A 12 -15.13 31.80 47.94
N GLN A 13 -15.41 32.81 47.13
CA GLN A 13 -16.10 32.68 45.85
C GLN A 13 -15.33 31.77 44.88
N ALA A 14 -14.19 31.19 45.30
CA ALA A 14 -13.45 30.18 44.58
C ALA A 14 -14.17 28.81 44.49
N THR A 15 -15.34 28.61 45.09
CA THR A 15 -16.14 27.39 44.89
C THR A 15 -17.31 27.52 43.90
N MET A 16 -17.48 28.68 43.24
CA MET A 16 -18.52 28.83 42.21
C MET A 16 -18.09 28.47 40.79
N GLN A 17 -16.80 28.28 40.52
CA GLN A 17 -16.38 27.70 39.24
C GLN A 17 -16.70 26.21 39.24
N LYS A 18 -17.49 25.77 38.25
CA LYS A 18 -17.72 24.35 37.96
C LYS A 18 -16.37 23.62 37.93
N GLY A 19 -16.13 22.77 38.94
CA GLY A 19 -14.94 21.94 39.02
C GLY A 19 -13.84 22.31 40.00
N ALA A 20 -14.00 23.39 40.76
CA ALA A 20 -13.05 23.74 41.81
C ALA A 20 -13.33 23.08 43.18
N GLY A 21 -14.40 22.29 43.30
CA GLY A 21 -14.81 21.62 44.55
C GLY A 21 -14.68 20.10 44.54
N PRO A 22 -14.87 19.42 45.69
CA PRO A 22 -14.81 17.95 45.80
C PRO A 22 -15.96 17.25 45.07
N GLN A 23 -16.97 18.00 44.62
CA GLN A 23 -18.05 17.47 43.80
C GLN A 23 -17.61 17.28 42.36
N ARG A 24 -17.54 16.01 41.95
CA ARG A 24 -17.37 15.60 40.56
C ARG A 24 -18.59 16.04 39.73
N TRP A 25 -18.38 16.96 38.80
CA TRP A 25 -19.41 17.52 37.90
C TRP A 25 -19.30 17.01 36.45
N GLN A 26 -18.19 16.34 36.11
CA GLN A 26 -18.00 15.57 34.89
C GLN A 26 -17.70 14.13 35.22
N ARG A 27 -18.27 13.19 34.46
CA ARG A 27 -17.89 11.79 34.50
C ARG A 27 -17.16 11.47 33.20
N PRO A 28 -15.86 11.10 33.21
CA PRO A 28 -15.20 10.58 32.03
C PRO A 28 -15.99 9.36 31.55
N THR A 29 -16.41 9.43 30.29
CA THR A 29 -16.95 8.29 29.56
C THR A 29 -15.81 7.66 28.80
N TRP A 30 -15.63 6.35 28.95
CA TRP A 30 -14.73 5.62 28.08
C TRP A 30 -15.31 5.64 26.66
N VAL A 31 -14.55 6.17 25.71
CA VAL A 31 -14.90 6.16 24.30
C VAL A 31 -13.77 5.45 23.57
N ASP A 32 -14.10 4.37 22.88
CA ASP A 32 -13.14 3.65 22.06
C ASP A 32 -13.05 4.34 20.69
N HIS A 33 -11.87 4.89 20.39
CA HIS A 33 -11.60 5.56 19.13
C HIS A 33 -10.64 4.70 18.31
N LEU A 34 -10.87 4.65 17.00
CA LEU A 34 -9.94 4.00 16.09
C LEU A 34 -8.58 4.72 16.18
N PRO A 35 -7.46 4.00 16.39
CA PRO A 35 -6.14 4.62 16.39
C PRO A 35 -5.91 5.41 15.10
N PRO A 36 -5.30 6.61 15.16
CA PRO A 36 -5.21 7.48 13.99
C PRO A 36 -4.39 6.87 12.85
N CYS A 37 -3.40 6.02 13.17
CA CYS A 37 -2.67 5.23 12.18
C CYS A 37 -3.59 4.23 11.46
N ASN A 38 -4.39 3.46 12.21
CA ASN A 38 -5.38 2.53 11.64
C ASN A 38 -6.39 3.28 10.77
N SER A 39 -6.93 4.39 11.27
CA SER A 39 -7.91 5.21 10.54
C SER A 39 -7.36 5.80 9.25
N ALA A 40 -6.07 6.11 9.20
CA ALA A 40 -5.43 6.68 8.02
C ALA A 40 -4.95 5.61 7.03
N CYS A 41 -4.94 4.33 7.40
CA CYS A 41 -4.47 3.25 6.54
C CYS A 41 -5.57 2.81 5.55
N PRO A 42 -5.39 3.02 4.23
CA PRO A 42 -6.40 2.63 3.25
C PRO A 42 -6.56 1.11 3.12
N ALA A 43 -5.54 0.34 3.52
CA ALA A 43 -5.61 -1.12 3.54
C ALA A 43 -6.47 -1.64 4.71
N GLY A 44 -6.87 -0.78 5.65
CA GLY A 44 -7.70 -1.15 6.80
C GLY A 44 -6.94 -1.91 7.88
N GLU A 45 -5.61 -1.89 7.86
CA GLU A 45 -4.79 -2.66 8.78
C GLU A 45 -5.01 -2.28 10.25
N ASN A 46 -5.01 -3.30 11.11
CA ASN A 46 -4.93 -3.09 12.55
C ASN A 46 -3.49 -2.86 13.02
N ILE A 47 -2.95 -1.68 12.71
CA ILE A 47 -1.56 -1.30 12.96
C ILE A 47 -1.20 -1.39 14.44
N GLN A 48 -2.07 -0.90 15.32
CA GLN A 48 -1.84 -0.98 16.76
C GLN A 48 -1.71 -2.43 17.27
N ALA A 49 -2.52 -3.36 16.75
CA ALA A 49 -2.47 -4.76 17.17
C ALA A 49 -1.18 -5.46 16.72
N TRP A 50 -0.84 -5.38 15.44
CA TRP A 50 0.36 -6.06 14.94
C TRP A 50 1.65 -5.41 15.46
N LEU A 51 1.66 -4.10 15.74
CA LEU A 51 2.80 -3.45 16.41
C LEU A 51 2.97 -3.92 17.86
N SER A 52 1.89 -4.16 18.60
CA SER A 52 1.99 -4.69 19.97
C SER A 52 2.65 -6.07 19.97
N LEU A 53 2.22 -6.96 19.07
CA LEU A 53 2.80 -8.29 18.90
C LEU A 53 4.27 -8.23 18.49
N ALA A 54 4.62 -7.33 17.56
CA ALA A 54 6.01 -7.15 17.14
C ALA A 54 6.89 -6.64 18.29
N ARG A 55 6.39 -5.73 19.13
CA ARG A 55 7.09 -5.21 20.31
C ARG A 55 7.34 -6.31 21.36
N GLU A 56 6.42 -7.26 21.47
CA GLU A 56 6.55 -8.43 22.36
C GLU A 56 7.48 -9.52 21.79
N GLY A 57 8.02 -9.32 20.58
CA GLY A 57 8.87 -10.29 19.89
C GLY A 57 8.10 -11.42 19.20
N ASN A 58 6.76 -11.37 19.21
CA ASN A 58 5.90 -12.35 18.56
C ASN A 58 5.68 -11.99 17.08
N PHE A 59 6.76 -12.05 16.31
CA PHE A 59 6.78 -11.59 14.92
C PHE A 59 5.87 -12.38 13.98
N GLU A 60 5.72 -13.70 14.19
CA GLU A 60 4.81 -14.49 13.35
C GLU A 60 3.36 -14.10 13.59
N ALA A 61 2.95 -13.92 14.85
CA ALA A 61 1.59 -13.45 15.15
C ALA A 61 1.35 -12.02 14.65
N ALA A 62 2.35 -11.15 14.76
CA ALA A 62 2.30 -9.80 14.18
C ALA A 62 2.08 -9.87 12.67
N TRP A 63 2.89 -10.67 11.96
CA TRP A 63 2.75 -10.87 10.52
C TRP A 63 1.38 -11.45 10.15
N ARG A 64 0.89 -12.48 10.86
CA ARG A 64 -0.44 -13.08 10.63
C ARG A 64 -1.58 -12.08 10.80
N THR A 65 -1.45 -11.18 11.79
CA THR A 65 -2.41 -10.09 12.04
C THR A 65 -2.34 -9.03 10.95
N LEU A 66 -1.17 -8.77 10.39
CA LEU A 66 -1.02 -7.83 9.28
C LEU A 66 -1.62 -8.40 7.99
N VAL A 67 -1.31 -9.65 7.65
CA VAL A 67 -1.78 -10.28 6.40
C VAL A 67 -3.26 -10.69 6.42
N SER A 68 -3.95 -10.48 7.54
CA SER A 68 -5.42 -10.56 7.55
C SER A 68 -6.06 -9.46 6.69
N ASP A 69 -5.37 -8.33 6.53
CA ASP A 69 -5.86 -7.18 5.78
C ASP A 69 -5.00 -6.96 4.50
N ASN A 70 -3.67 -6.95 4.66
CA ASN A 70 -2.73 -6.64 3.58
C ASN A 70 -1.84 -7.85 3.21
N PRO A 71 -2.00 -8.45 2.02
CA PRO A 71 -1.30 -9.69 1.64
C PRO A 71 0.19 -9.53 1.31
N MET A 72 0.67 -8.30 1.13
CA MET A 72 2.00 -8.01 0.58
C MET A 72 2.79 -7.01 1.46
N PRO A 73 3.04 -7.31 2.75
CA PRO A 73 3.76 -6.42 3.66
C PRO A 73 5.14 -5.99 3.16
N ALA A 74 5.93 -6.90 2.56
CA ALA A 74 7.29 -6.56 2.14
C ALA A 74 7.29 -5.52 1.02
N VAL A 75 6.37 -5.66 0.06
CA VAL A 75 6.16 -4.70 -1.04
C VAL A 75 5.55 -3.41 -0.51
N HIS A 76 4.51 -3.52 0.32
CA HIS A 76 3.73 -2.39 0.79
C HIS A 76 4.58 -1.49 1.71
N GLY A 77 5.38 -2.05 2.61
CA GLY A 77 6.38 -1.30 3.39
C GLY A 77 7.48 -0.62 2.57
N ARG A 78 7.66 -0.95 1.28
CA ARG A 78 8.64 -0.30 0.38
C ARG A 78 8.01 0.74 -0.56
N ALA A 79 6.74 0.53 -0.93
CA ALA A 79 6.08 1.29 -1.99
C ALA A 79 5.01 2.26 -1.49
N CYS A 80 4.46 2.04 -0.29
CA CYS A 80 3.40 2.88 0.29
C CYS A 80 3.86 4.33 0.50
N TYR A 81 2.90 5.25 0.68
CA TYR A 81 3.15 6.66 1.04
C TYR A 81 3.00 6.94 2.53
N HIS A 82 2.74 5.90 3.32
CA HIS A 82 2.74 5.89 4.79
C HIS A 82 1.80 6.95 5.40
N PRO A 83 0.53 7.05 4.97
CA PRO A 83 -0.42 8.00 5.55
C PRO A 83 -0.67 7.72 7.05
N CYS A 84 -0.49 6.47 7.47
CA CYS A 84 -0.53 6.04 8.86
C CYS A 84 0.54 6.73 9.73
N GLU A 85 1.72 7.03 9.19
CA GLU A 85 2.80 7.73 9.89
C GLU A 85 2.53 9.24 9.95
N THR A 86 1.98 9.81 8.86
CA THR A 86 1.58 11.22 8.82
C THR A 86 0.51 11.54 9.87
N SER A 87 -0.41 10.61 10.09
CA SER A 87 -1.49 10.74 11.09
C SER A 87 -1.08 10.25 12.49
N CYS A 88 0.13 9.73 12.68
CA CYS A 88 0.57 9.20 13.97
C CYS A 88 0.54 10.29 15.05
N ASN A 89 -0.14 10.03 16.17
CA ASN A 89 -0.19 10.95 17.32
C ASN A 89 1.15 11.12 18.03
N ARG A 90 2.08 10.17 17.86
CA ARG A 90 3.41 10.25 18.48
C ARG A 90 4.26 11.41 17.94
N LYS A 91 3.98 11.89 16.73
CA LYS A 91 4.63 13.07 16.14
C LYS A 91 4.46 14.34 17.00
N ASP A 92 3.42 14.39 17.83
CA ASP A 92 3.13 15.53 18.71
C ASP A 92 3.99 15.47 20.01
N LEU A 93 4.69 14.36 20.23
CA LEU A 93 5.62 14.17 21.34
C LEU A 93 7.07 14.20 20.87
N ASP A 94 7.42 13.33 19.92
CA ASP A 94 8.77 13.24 19.33
C ASP A 94 8.71 13.02 17.82
N GLU A 95 8.59 11.78 17.36
CA GLU A 95 8.57 11.41 15.95
C GLU A 95 7.50 10.35 15.67
N ALA A 96 7.04 10.29 14.41
CA ALA A 96 6.13 9.24 14.00
C ALA A 96 6.81 7.87 14.13
N VAL A 97 6.03 6.86 14.52
CA VAL A 97 6.51 5.48 14.48
C VAL A 97 6.76 5.10 13.02
N LEU A 98 7.91 4.48 12.73
CA LEU A 98 8.27 3.96 11.41
C LEU A 98 7.50 2.67 11.08
N ILE A 99 6.18 2.78 10.98
CA ILE A 99 5.22 1.71 10.69
C ILE A 99 5.62 0.94 9.43
N HIS A 100 5.92 1.64 8.32
CA HIS A 100 6.27 1.01 7.05
C HIS A 100 7.55 0.15 7.15
N ALA A 101 8.50 0.56 8.00
CA ALA A 101 9.75 -0.16 8.20
C ALA A 101 9.52 -1.46 8.98
N VAL A 102 8.61 -1.45 9.96
CA VAL A 102 8.22 -2.67 10.69
C VAL A 102 7.43 -3.60 9.78
N GLU A 103 6.51 -3.07 8.97
CA GLU A 103 5.76 -3.84 7.98
C GLU A 103 6.69 -4.53 6.98
N ARG A 104 7.65 -3.78 6.42
CA ARG A 104 8.71 -4.31 5.55
C ARG A 104 9.48 -5.42 6.27
N PHE A 105 9.93 -5.19 7.50
CA PHE A 105 10.66 -6.16 8.30
C PHE A 105 9.88 -7.45 8.51
N LEU A 106 8.60 -7.36 8.88
CA LEU A 106 7.72 -8.52 9.07
C LEU A 106 7.52 -9.30 7.76
N GLY A 107 7.35 -8.59 6.64
CA GLY A 107 7.21 -9.22 5.33
C GLY A 107 8.48 -9.94 4.87
N ASP A 108 9.65 -9.30 5.04
CA ASP A 108 10.97 -9.86 4.71
C ASP A 108 11.26 -11.09 5.60
N LEU A 109 11.00 -10.99 6.91
CA LEU A 109 11.17 -12.09 7.88
C LEU A 109 10.24 -13.27 7.57
N ALA A 110 8.99 -12.99 7.21
CA ALA A 110 8.04 -14.04 6.83
C ALA A 110 8.51 -14.83 5.61
N ALA A 111 9.15 -14.17 4.64
CA ALA A 111 9.74 -14.85 3.50
C ALA A 111 10.98 -15.69 3.89
N GLU A 112 11.82 -15.18 4.80
CA GLU A 112 12.97 -15.94 5.34
C GLU A 112 12.52 -17.19 6.10
N LYS A 113 11.49 -17.07 6.94
CA LYS A 113 10.98 -18.17 7.78
C LYS A 113 9.99 -19.09 7.06
N GLY A 114 9.59 -18.76 5.84
CA GLY A 114 8.60 -19.52 5.08
C GLY A 114 7.21 -19.50 5.71
N TRP A 115 6.82 -18.40 6.36
CA TRP A 115 5.50 -18.28 6.97
C TRP A 115 4.41 -18.18 5.91
N THR A 116 3.35 -18.96 6.11
CA THR A 116 2.21 -19.08 5.19
C THR A 116 0.88 -19.02 5.92
N VAL A 117 -0.18 -18.76 5.16
CA VAL A 117 -1.58 -18.84 5.61
C VAL A 117 -2.26 -19.92 4.79
N ALA A 118 -2.98 -20.81 5.47
CA ALA A 118 -3.76 -21.85 4.80
C ALA A 118 -4.96 -21.22 4.07
N PRO A 119 -5.34 -21.74 2.89
CA PRO A 119 -6.60 -21.36 2.27
C PRO A 119 -7.80 -21.78 3.13
N GLY A 120 -8.95 -21.17 2.88
CA GLY A 120 -10.20 -21.54 3.52
C GLY A 120 -10.74 -22.88 2.99
N PRO A 121 -11.73 -23.47 3.68
CA PRO A 121 -12.40 -24.68 3.21
C PRO A 121 -13.01 -24.48 1.82
N GLU A 122 -12.81 -25.44 0.91
CA GLU A 122 -13.25 -25.32 -0.48
C GLU A 122 -14.77 -25.14 -0.58
N THR A 123 -15.18 -24.05 -1.22
CA THR A 123 -16.59 -23.65 -1.40
C THR A 123 -17.22 -24.24 -2.65
N GLY A 124 -16.40 -24.82 -3.55
CA GLY A 124 -16.81 -25.26 -4.89
C GLY A 124 -17.07 -24.13 -5.88
N LYS A 125 -16.84 -22.87 -5.50
CA LYS A 125 -17.00 -21.68 -6.36
C LYS A 125 -15.68 -21.28 -7.01
N LYS A 126 -15.73 -20.85 -8.27
CA LYS A 126 -14.56 -20.47 -9.08
C LYS A 126 -14.66 -19.03 -9.55
N VAL A 127 -13.61 -18.23 -9.33
CA VAL A 127 -13.57 -16.80 -9.69
C VAL A 127 -12.44 -16.52 -10.67
N LEU A 128 -12.76 -15.78 -11.73
CA LEU A 128 -11.78 -15.22 -12.67
C LEU A 128 -11.33 -13.84 -12.17
N ILE A 129 -10.03 -13.59 -12.20
CA ILE A 129 -9.46 -12.26 -11.98
C ILE A 129 -8.74 -11.85 -13.26
N VAL A 130 -9.09 -10.69 -13.82
CA VAL A 130 -8.43 -10.14 -15.01
C VAL A 130 -7.47 -9.03 -14.58
N GLY A 131 -6.18 -9.33 -14.57
CA GLY A 131 -5.11 -8.46 -14.09
C GLY A 131 -4.41 -9.00 -12.84
N ALA A 132 -3.09 -9.19 -12.94
CA ALA A 132 -2.17 -9.63 -11.90
C ALA A 132 -1.48 -8.44 -11.19
N GLY A 133 -2.12 -7.26 -11.20
CA GLY A 133 -1.68 -6.10 -10.44
C GLY A 133 -1.97 -6.22 -8.93
N PRO A 134 -1.67 -5.18 -8.13
CA PRO A 134 -1.87 -5.20 -6.67
C PRO A 134 -3.31 -5.52 -6.27
N ALA A 135 -4.30 -4.96 -6.98
CA ALA A 135 -5.71 -5.23 -6.72
C ALA A 135 -6.09 -6.69 -6.99
N GLY A 136 -5.64 -7.26 -8.12
CA GLY A 136 -5.92 -8.65 -8.48
C GLY A 136 -5.24 -9.64 -7.55
N LEU A 137 -3.97 -9.40 -7.18
CA LEU A 137 -3.22 -10.19 -6.21
C LEU A 137 -3.89 -10.16 -4.82
N SER A 138 -4.37 -9.00 -4.39
CA SER A 138 -5.09 -8.86 -3.11
C SER A 138 -6.45 -9.56 -3.12
N CYS A 139 -7.21 -9.40 -4.20
CA CYS A 139 -8.47 -10.11 -4.40
C CYS A 139 -8.24 -11.64 -4.35
N ALA A 140 -7.22 -12.15 -5.03
CA ALA A 140 -6.90 -13.57 -5.05
C ALA A 140 -6.56 -14.11 -3.65
N TRP A 141 -5.74 -13.39 -2.89
CA TRP A 141 -5.41 -13.75 -1.50
C TRP A 141 -6.66 -13.92 -0.63
N HIS A 142 -7.54 -12.91 -0.64
CA HIS A 142 -8.75 -12.92 0.18
C HIS A 142 -9.76 -13.98 -0.28
N LEU A 143 -9.95 -14.15 -1.59
CA LEU A 143 -10.81 -15.22 -2.13
C LEU A 143 -10.30 -16.62 -1.79
N ARG A 144 -8.98 -16.85 -1.81
CA ARG A 144 -8.39 -18.13 -1.36
C ARG A 144 -8.56 -18.34 0.13
N ARG A 145 -8.45 -17.31 0.96
CA ARG A 145 -8.75 -17.39 2.41
C ARG A 145 -10.22 -17.71 2.69
N LEU A 146 -11.12 -17.31 1.81
CA LEU A 146 -12.54 -17.66 1.84
C LEU A 146 -12.85 -19.03 1.21
N GLY A 147 -11.86 -19.69 0.60
CA GLY A 147 -12.01 -21.04 0.04
C GLY A 147 -12.59 -21.09 -1.37
N HIS A 148 -12.50 -20.01 -2.14
CA HIS A 148 -12.89 -20.01 -3.56
C HIS A 148 -11.72 -20.40 -4.44
N ALA A 149 -11.95 -21.18 -5.51
CA ALA A 149 -10.92 -21.43 -6.52
C ALA A 149 -10.69 -20.14 -7.34
N VAL A 150 -9.43 -19.79 -7.60
CA VAL A 150 -9.07 -18.52 -8.26
C VAL A 150 -8.12 -18.76 -9.43
N GLU A 151 -8.44 -18.14 -10.56
CA GLU A 151 -7.53 -18.01 -11.71
C GLU A 151 -7.32 -16.53 -12.02
N ILE A 152 -6.06 -16.10 -12.11
CA ILE A 152 -5.67 -14.78 -12.58
C ILE A 152 -5.24 -14.90 -14.05
N ARG A 153 -5.81 -14.09 -14.93
CA ARG A 153 -5.36 -13.89 -16.32
C ARG A 153 -4.77 -12.51 -16.48
N ASP A 154 -3.57 -12.41 -17.01
CA ASP A 154 -2.92 -11.13 -17.27
C ASP A 154 -2.20 -11.15 -18.63
N ALA A 155 -2.22 -10.00 -19.32
CA ALA A 155 -1.60 -9.82 -20.62
C ALA A 155 -0.07 -9.81 -20.57
N MET A 156 0.51 -9.43 -19.42
CA MET A 156 1.94 -9.32 -19.23
C MET A 156 2.58 -10.67 -18.85
N PRO A 157 3.90 -10.84 -19.10
CA PRO A 157 4.59 -12.08 -18.75
C PRO A 157 4.72 -12.31 -17.23
N GLU A 158 4.99 -11.25 -16.47
CA GLU A 158 5.26 -11.32 -15.03
C GLU A 158 4.11 -10.70 -14.22
N PRO A 159 3.71 -11.34 -13.11
CA PRO A 159 2.72 -10.78 -12.20
C PRO A 159 3.29 -9.59 -11.40
N GLY A 160 2.38 -8.74 -10.90
CA GLY A 160 2.68 -7.55 -10.11
C GLY A 160 2.12 -6.27 -10.72
N GLY A 161 1.81 -6.25 -12.03
CA GLY A 161 1.31 -5.06 -12.72
C GLY A 161 2.23 -3.86 -12.48
N MET A 162 1.67 -2.70 -12.06
CA MET A 162 2.47 -1.50 -11.77
C MET A 162 3.51 -1.68 -10.66
N LEU A 163 3.40 -2.68 -9.79
CA LEU A 163 4.47 -3.00 -8.83
C LEU A 163 5.73 -3.51 -9.55
N HIS A 164 5.54 -4.28 -10.63
CA HIS A 164 6.62 -4.83 -11.44
C HIS A 164 7.06 -3.84 -12.51
N TYR A 165 6.12 -3.30 -13.29
CA TYR A 165 6.41 -2.51 -14.49
C TYR A 165 6.47 -1.00 -14.24
N GLY A 166 5.82 -0.50 -13.18
CA GLY A 166 5.72 0.94 -12.90
C GLY A 166 6.73 1.44 -11.87
N ILE A 167 6.98 0.68 -10.80
CA ILE A 167 7.92 1.07 -9.75
C ILE A 167 9.33 0.56 -10.13
N PRO A 168 10.34 1.43 -10.19
CA PRO A 168 11.70 1.01 -10.51
C PRO A 168 12.27 -0.01 -9.51
N ALA A 169 13.05 -0.98 -10.01
CA ALA A 169 13.62 -2.07 -9.22
C ALA A 169 14.47 -1.61 -8.02
N TYR A 170 15.07 -0.41 -8.08
CA TYR A 170 15.85 0.14 -6.97
C TYR A 170 14.97 0.60 -5.78
N ARG A 171 13.68 0.91 -6.02
CA ARG A 171 12.70 1.18 -4.95
C ARG A 171 12.04 -0.11 -4.49
N LEU A 172 11.65 -0.95 -5.45
CA LEU A 172 10.96 -2.20 -5.20
C LEU A 172 11.72 -3.36 -5.87
N PRO A 173 12.61 -4.04 -5.14
CA PRO A 173 13.39 -5.15 -5.68
C PRO A 173 12.48 -6.28 -6.18
N ARG A 174 12.72 -6.77 -7.41
CA ARG A 174 11.92 -7.83 -8.04
C ARG A 174 11.92 -9.12 -7.26
N ALA A 175 13.05 -9.45 -6.63
CA ALA A 175 13.17 -10.63 -5.79
C ALA A 175 12.22 -10.59 -4.58
N ASP A 176 12.00 -9.41 -4.00
CA ASP A 176 11.10 -9.27 -2.85
C ASP A 176 9.62 -9.34 -3.29
N LEU A 177 9.27 -8.68 -4.40
CA LEU A 177 7.94 -8.83 -5.02
C LEU A 177 7.63 -10.29 -5.39
N ALA A 178 8.60 -11.00 -5.99
CA ALA A 178 8.43 -12.39 -6.40
C ALA A 178 8.15 -13.32 -5.22
N LYS A 179 8.76 -13.09 -4.04
CA LYS A 179 8.50 -13.87 -2.82
C LYS A 179 7.05 -13.73 -2.36
N GLU A 180 6.48 -12.53 -2.42
CA GLU A 180 5.08 -12.31 -2.00
C GLU A 180 4.08 -12.87 -3.01
N VAL A 181 4.33 -12.70 -4.30
CA VAL A 181 3.55 -13.35 -5.35
C VAL A 181 3.61 -14.87 -5.22
N ALA A 182 4.79 -15.45 -4.94
CA ALA A 182 4.95 -16.88 -4.75
C ALA A 182 4.11 -17.39 -3.57
N ARG A 183 3.99 -16.60 -2.49
CA ARG A 183 3.14 -16.92 -1.34
C ARG A 183 1.65 -16.93 -1.71
N ILE A 184 1.20 -15.96 -2.51
CA ILE A 184 -0.18 -15.94 -3.04
C ILE A 184 -0.42 -17.15 -3.94
N ARG A 185 0.53 -17.48 -4.83
CA ARG A 185 0.48 -18.69 -5.68
C ARG A 185 0.38 -19.96 -4.84
N ALA A 186 1.14 -20.05 -3.75
CA ALA A 186 1.14 -21.20 -2.84
C ALA A 186 -0.21 -21.43 -2.15
N MET A 187 -1.12 -20.44 -2.12
CA MET A 187 -2.50 -20.64 -1.68
C MET A 187 -3.37 -21.41 -2.68
N GLY A 188 -2.84 -21.79 -3.85
CA GLY A 188 -3.58 -22.48 -4.91
C GLY A 188 -4.17 -21.55 -5.96
N VAL A 189 -3.63 -20.33 -6.10
CA VAL A 189 -4.03 -19.41 -7.18
C VAL A 189 -3.39 -19.86 -8.50
N THR A 190 -4.21 -20.06 -9.53
CA THR A 190 -3.73 -20.34 -10.89
C THR A 190 -3.38 -19.04 -11.60
N PHE A 191 -2.20 -18.96 -12.21
CA PHE A 191 -1.77 -17.80 -12.99
C PHE A 191 -1.65 -18.19 -14.47
N THR A 192 -2.41 -17.50 -15.30
CA THR A 192 -2.44 -17.64 -16.76
C THR A 192 -1.90 -16.34 -17.36
N MET A 193 -0.57 -16.24 -17.47
CA MET A 193 0.13 -15.03 -17.94
C MET A 193 0.14 -14.97 -19.49
N ASN A 194 0.62 -13.86 -20.06
CA ASN A 194 0.63 -13.64 -21.52
C ASN A 194 -0.74 -13.83 -22.19
N THR A 195 -1.82 -13.56 -21.45
CA THR A 195 -3.21 -13.81 -21.87
C THR A 195 -4.03 -12.55 -21.68
N LYS A 196 -4.17 -11.78 -22.77
CA LYS A 196 -5.08 -10.64 -22.80
C LYS A 196 -6.53 -11.12 -22.86
N VAL A 197 -7.38 -10.56 -22.02
CA VAL A 197 -8.83 -10.84 -22.00
C VAL A 197 -9.56 -9.64 -22.58
N ASP A 198 -10.03 -9.77 -23.82
CA ASP A 198 -10.81 -8.73 -24.50
C ASP A 198 -12.33 -8.98 -24.40
N ASP A 199 -12.74 -10.23 -24.13
CA ASP A 199 -14.14 -10.62 -23.89
C ASP A 199 -14.26 -11.29 -22.52
N ILE A 200 -14.82 -10.56 -21.55
CA ILE A 200 -14.98 -11.04 -20.17
C ILE A 200 -16.06 -12.11 -20.10
N GLU A 201 -17.19 -11.93 -20.79
CA GLU A 201 -18.32 -12.85 -20.72
C GLU A 201 -17.94 -14.20 -21.33
N GLY A 202 -17.28 -14.18 -22.50
CA GLY A 202 -16.73 -15.38 -23.13
C GLY A 202 -15.68 -16.06 -22.26
N ALA A 203 -14.78 -15.31 -21.63
CA ALA A 203 -13.78 -15.87 -20.73
C ALA A 203 -14.40 -16.54 -19.48
N VAL A 204 -15.45 -15.92 -18.91
CA VAL A 204 -16.21 -16.44 -17.77
C VAL A 204 -16.92 -17.74 -18.17
N ALA A 205 -17.65 -17.74 -19.28
CA ALA A 205 -18.39 -18.90 -19.76
C ALA A 205 -17.47 -20.07 -20.12
N ALA A 206 -16.41 -19.82 -20.89
CA ALA A 206 -15.47 -20.85 -21.33
C ALA A 206 -14.69 -21.49 -20.17
N GLY A 207 -14.39 -20.71 -19.12
CA GLY A 207 -13.66 -21.20 -17.95
C GLY A 207 -14.53 -21.72 -16.81
N GLY A 208 -15.86 -21.69 -16.97
CA GLY A 208 -16.83 -22.13 -15.96
C GLY A 208 -16.74 -21.35 -14.65
N PHE A 209 -16.56 -20.02 -14.74
CA PHE A 209 -16.42 -19.16 -13.57
C PHE A 209 -17.78 -18.69 -13.06
N ASP A 210 -17.96 -18.66 -11.74
CA ASP A 210 -19.16 -18.11 -11.08
C ASP A 210 -19.14 -16.57 -11.02
N ALA A 211 -17.96 -15.96 -11.03
CA ALA A 211 -17.78 -14.51 -10.95
C ALA A 211 -16.48 -14.07 -11.62
N CYS A 212 -16.40 -12.78 -11.96
CA CYS A 212 -15.21 -12.13 -12.49
C CYS A 212 -14.89 -10.84 -11.73
N PHE A 213 -13.60 -10.62 -11.42
CA PHE A 213 -13.09 -9.36 -10.89
C PHE A 213 -12.11 -8.73 -11.89
N VAL A 214 -12.38 -7.50 -12.30
CA VAL A 214 -11.56 -6.78 -13.30
C VAL A 214 -10.59 -5.85 -12.59
N ALA A 215 -9.30 -6.13 -12.73
CA ALA A 215 -8.18 -5.48 -12.04
C ALA A 215 -7.07 -5.03 -13.01
N ILE A 216 -7.45 -4.64 -14.24
CA ILE A 216 -6.51 -4.28 -15.32
C ILE A 216 -5.74 -2.96 -15.08
N GLY A 217 -6.23 -2.10 -14.18
CA GLY A 217 -5.64 -0.80 -13.89
C GLY A 217 -5.72 0.19 -15.05
N ALA A 218 -4.98 1.30 -14.93
CA ALA A 218 -4.86 2.33 -15.97
C ALA A 218 -3.52 2.16 -16.70
N GLN A 219 -3.56 1.53 -17.88
CA GLN A 219 -2.37 1.20 -18.67
C GLN A 219 -1.99 2.29 -19.69
N ALA A 220 -2.93 3.16 -20.05
CA ALA A 220 -2.69 4.22 -21.01
C ALA A 220 -2.03 5.43 -20.33
N GLY A 221 -0.90 5.88 -20.89
CA GLY A 221 -0.25 7.13 -20.49
C GLY A 221 -1.03 8.36 -20.98
N ASN A 222 -0.88 9.48 -20.27
CA ASN A 222 -1.39 10.76 -20.75
C ASN A 222 -0.48 11.26 -21.88
N HIS A 223 -1.08 11.62 -23.02
CA HIS A 223 -0.34 12.17 -24.15
C HIS A 223 -0.52 13.68 -24.23
N LEU A 224 0.59 14.39 -24.44
CA LEU A 224 0.57 15.80 -24.81
C LEU A 224 0.69 15.90 -26.32
N ASP A 225 -0.24 16.60 -26.96
CA ASP A 225 -0.23 16.84 -28.39
C ASP A 225 0.74 17.99 -28.73
N ILE A 226 2.03 17.71 -28.57
CA ILE A 226 3.11 18.63 -28.91
C ILE A 226 3.68 18.16 -30.25
N PRO A 227 3.64 18.99 -31.31
CA PRO A 227 4.29 18.67 -32.56
C PRO A 227 5.77 18.41 -32.32
N ALA A 228 6.20 17.15 -32.47
CA ALA A 228 7.61 16.81 -32.37
C ALA A 228 8.33 17.41 -33.59
N ALA A 229 8.92 18.59 -33.41
CA ALA A 229 9.82 19.14 -34.41
C ALA A 229 11.08 18.26 -34.48
N ASP A 230 11.36 17.76 -35.68
CA ASP A 230 12.58 17.08 -36.12
C ASP A 230 13.38 16.29 -35.06
N GLY A 231 13.17 14.97 -35.01
CA GLY A 231 14.13 14.01 -34.44
C GLY A 231 14.16 13.88 -32.91
N SER A 232 13.38 14.66 -32.17
CA SER A 232 13.26 14.55 -30.72
C SER A 232 12.31 13.41 -30.32
N LYS A 233 12.84 12.35 -29.70
CA LYS A 233 12.04 11.22 -29.21
C LYS A 233 11.36 11.60 -27.91
N MET A 234 10.07 11.93 -27.96
CA MET A 234 9.22 11.87 -26.77
C MET A 234 9.03 10.40 -26.37
N VAL A 235 9.33 10.09 -25.12
CA VAL A 235 9.18 8.73 -24.57
C VAL A 235 8.18 8.80 -23.44
N ASP A 236 7.15 7.97 -23.51
CA ASP A 236 6.22 7.78 -22.40
C ASP A 236 6.95 7.14 -21.21
N ALA A 237 6.68 7.63 -19.99
CA ALA A 237 7.41 7.21 -18.81
C ALA A 237 7.15 5.74 -18.44
N ILE A 238 5.92 5.24 -18.62
CA ILE A 238 5.59 3.83 -18.35
C ILE A 238 6.36 2.96 -19.33
N ARG A 239 6.32 3.30 -20.62
CA ARG A 239 7.10 2.59 -21.65
C ARG A 239 8.61 2.64 -21.39
N LEU A 240 9.14 3.77 -20.93
CA LEU A 240 10.54 3.87 -20.53
C LEU A 240 10.88 2.85 -19.43
N PHE A 241 10.04 2.72 -18.41
CA PHE A 241 10.26 1.79 -17.31
C PHE A 241 10.17 0.34 -17.77
N GLU A 242 9.18 0.00 -18.60
CA GLU A 242 9.04 -1.31 -19.22
C GLU A 242 10.24 -1.68 -20.09
N ASP A 243 10.72 -0.75 -20.93
CA ASP A 243 11.88 -0.97 -21.79
C ASP A 243 13.16 -1.13 -20.96
N VAL A 244 13.34 -0.37 -19.89
CA VAL A 244 14.46 -0.54 -18.95
C VAL A 244 14.41 -1.89 -18.26
N GLU A 245 13.24 -2.31 -17.77
CA GLU A 245 13.04 -3.61 -17.13
C GLU A 245 13.31 -4.76 -18.11
N ALA A 246 12.86 -4.63 -19.36
CA ALA A 246 13.07 -5.62 -20.41
C ALA A 246 14.50 -5.65 -20.96
N GLY A 247 15.44 -4.85 -20.42
CA GLY A 247 16.81 -4.75 -20.92
C GLY A 247 16.93 -4.06 -22.29
N ARG A 248 15.88 -3.36 -22.72
CA ARG A 248 15.76 -2.63 -24.00
C ARG A 248 15.84 -1.10 -23.80
N ALA A 249 16.55 -0.67 -22.75
CA ALA A 249 16.63 0.74 -22.37
C ALA A 249 17.04 1.65 -23.55
N PRO A 250 16.31 2.74 -23.81
CA PRO A 250 16.66 3.66 -24.89
C PRO A 250 17.92 4.45 -24.55
N LYS A 251 18.68 4.85 -25.58
CA LYS A 251 19.73 5.86 -25.42
C LYS A 251 19.08 7.23 -25.25
N LEU A 252 19.28 7.82 -24.07
CA LEU A 252 18.82 9.17 -23.78
C LEU A 252 19.88 10.21 -24.17
N GLY A 253 19.42 11.44 -24.39
CA GLY A 253 20.31 12.58 -24.58
C GLY A 253 21.00 13.01 -23.29
N ARG A 254 21.93 13.97 -23.41
CA ARG A 254 22.67 14.54 -22.28
C ARG A 254 21.77 15.28 -21.28
N VAL A 255 20.76 15.97 -21.82
CA VAL A 255 19.73 16.70 -21.06
C VAL A 255 18.38 16.08 -21.38
N VAL A 256 17.62 15.74 -20.34
CA VAL A 256 16.29 15.13 -20.46
C VAL A 256 15.26 16.03 -19.77
N GLY A 257 14.32 16.57 -20.55
CA GLY A 257 13.14 17.26 -20.02
C GLY A 257 12.03 16.26 -19.67
N ILE A 258 11.43 16.41 -18.50
CA ILE A 258 10.41 15.51 -17.96
C ILE A 258 9.17 16.34 -17.68
N VAL A 259 8.08 15.99 -18.36
CA VAL A 259 6.82 16.74 -18.21
C VAL A 259 5.94 16.04 -17.19
N GLY A 260 5.89 16.59 -15.97
CA GLY A 260 5.03 16.12 -14.88
C GLY A 260 5.60 16.38 -13.49
N GLY A 261 4.76 16.31 -12.46
CA GLY A 261 5.16 16.59 -11.06
C GLY A 261 4.87 15.46 -10.07
N GLY A 262 4.45 14.29 -10.54
CA GLY A 262 4.09 13.14 -9.69
C GLY A 262 5.23 12.16 -9.47
N ASN A 263 4.94 11.03 -8.79
CA ASN A 263 5.93 9.98 -8.55
C ASN A 263 6.52 9.41 -9.84
N THR A 264 5.71 9.24 -10.89
CA THR A 264 6.16 8.83 -12.22
C THR A 264 7.22 9.78 -12.78
N ALA A 265 7.06 11.09 -12.61
CA ALA A 265 8.03 12.09 -13.08
C ALA A 265 9.33 12.02 -12.28
N MET A 266 9.24 11.88 -10.95
CA MET A 266 10.41 11.70 -10.08
C MET A 266 11.18 10.41 -10.38
N ASP A 267 10.46 9.30 -10.61
CA ASP A 267 11.06 8.03 -10.98
C ASP A 267 11.67 8.10 -12.39
N ALA A 268 11.03 8.79 -13.34
CA ALA A 268 11.59 9.06 -14.67
C ALA A 268 12.89 9.86 -14.58
N ALA A 269 12.97 10.88 -13.72
CA ALA A 269 14.18 11.68 -13.52
C ALA A 269 15.34 10.84 -12.99
N ARG A 270 15.05 9.96 -12.03
CA ARG A 270 16.07 9.07 -11.47
C ARG A 270 16.50 7.98 -12.45
N VAL A 271 15.57 7.43 -13.23
CA VAL A 271 15.89 6.47 -14.30
C VAL A 271 16.75 7.14 -15.38
N ALA A 272 16.39 8.34 -15.83
CA ALA A 272 17.16 9.09 -16.82
C ALA A 272 18.60 9.32 -16.37
N LYS A 273 18.81 9.74 -15.12
CA LYS A 273 20.15 9.93 -14.55
C LYS A 273 20.94 8.62 -14.47
N ARG A 274 20.30 7.50 -14.16
CA ARG A 274 20.94 6.16 -14.15
C ARG A 274 21.30 5.67 -15.54
N LEU A 275 20.57 6.09 -16.58
CA LEU A 275 20.88 5.80 -17.98
C LEU A 275 21.96 6.74 -18.57
N GLY A 276 22.52 7.64 -17.77
CA GLY A 276 23.65 8.48 -18.15
C GLY A 276 23.30 9.91 -18.57
N ALA A 277 22.06 10.38 -18.33
CA ALA A 277 21.75 11.80 -18.49
C ALA A 277 22.55 12.63 -17.47
N GLU A 278 23.18 13.72 -17.93
CA GLU A 278 23.88 14.69 -17.08
C GLU A 278 22.87 15.52 -16.29
N GLU A 279 21.82 15.98 -16.98
CA GLU A 279 20.74 16.78 -16.40
C GLU A 279 19.37 16.15 -16.70
N ALA A 280 18.54 16.06 -15.66
CA ALA A 280 17.13 15.71 -15.75
C ALA A 280 16.33 16.88 -15.17
N ILE A 281 15.53 17.53 -16.01
CA ILE A 281 14.79 18.76 -15.71
C ILE A 281 13.31 18.41 -15.61
N LEU A 282 12.67 18.82 -14.52
CA LEU A 282 11.23 18.69 -14.26
C LEU A 282 10.51 20.00 -14.59
#